data_AF-X1I507-F1
#
_entry.id   AF-X1I507-F1
#
_cell.length_a   1.000
_cell.length_b   1.000
_cell.length_c   1.000
_cell.angle_alpha   90.00
_cell.angle_beta   90.00
_cell.angle_gamma   90.00
#
_symmetry.space_group_name_H-M   'P 1'
#
loop_
_entity.id
_entity.type
_entity.pdbx_description
1 polymer ?
#
loop_
_entity_poly.entity_id
_entity_poly.type
_entity_poly.pdbx_seq_one_letter_code
_entity_poly.pdbx_strand_id
1 'polypeptide(L)'
;QGKSALLRVARYLEASLDKEDRRALIITDSFTQKFVKKVTDYLDLIEMEYKVWSGVVPEVPIPTIYEGAKICEEFKPQVLIAIGGGSVMDTTKMVMVKYEKPEINLMMILPYFGSVGLRKKMKYFIAIPTTSGTGAEVTQVALITDTDRDPPKKVEVLCDELCADITILFLRFQYLLDAT
;
A
#
# COMPACT_ATOMS: atom_id res chain seq x y z
N GLN A 1 -10.14 14.47 2.47
CA GLN A 1 -9.16 15.43 3.04
C GLN A 1 -9.65 15.95 4.39
N GLY A 2 -8.77 16.55 5.20
CA GLY A 2 -9.13 17.25 6.45
C GLY A 2 -8.90 16.44 7.73
N LYS A 3 -8.98 17.13 8.89
CA LYS A 3 -8.63 16.58 10.21
C LYS A 3 -9.44 15.34 10.62
N SER A 4 -10.65 15.16 10.09
CA SER A 4 -11.55 14.05 10.40
C SER A 4 -11.49 12.89 9.40
N ALA A 5 -10.62 12.95 8.38
CA ALA A 5 -10.60 11.95 7.31
C ALA A 5 -10.30 10.53 7.84
N LEU A 6 -9.35 10.38 8.75
CA LEU A 6 -9.02 9.08 9.37
C LEU A 6 -10.19 8.51 10.15
N LEU A 7 -10.89 9.33 10.94
CA LEU A 7 -12.08 8.90 11.67
C LEU A 7 -13.19 8.43 10.73
N ARG A 8 -13.42 9.16 9.63
CA ARG A 8 -14.42 8.77 8.63
C ARG A 8 -14.07 7.44 7.97
N VAL A 9 -12.80 7.23 7.64
CA VAL A 9 -12.34 5.97 7.04
C VAL A 9 -12.45 4.83 8.05
N ALA A 10 -12.06 5.03 9.30
CA ALA A 10 -12.25 4.02 10.34
C ALA A 10 -13.71 3.61 10.50
N ARG A 11 -14.64 4.58 10.57
CA ARG A 11 -16.09 4.30 10.63
C ARG A 11 -16.63 3.61 9.37
N TYR A 12 -16.11 3.97 8.20
CA TYR A 12 -16.45 3.29 6.96
C TYR A 12 -16.00 1.81 6.98
N LEU A 13 -14.77 1.53 7.43
CA LEU A 13 -14.26 0.17 7.56
C LEU A 13 -15.04 -0.62 8.62
N GLU A 14 -15.36 -0.01 9.75
CA GLU A 14 -16.20 -0.63 10.79
C GLU A 14 -17.57 -1.06 10.26
N ALA A 15 -18.19 -0.23 9.42
CA ALA A 15 -19.49 -0.51 8.83
C ALA A 15 -19.43 -1.50 7.65
N SER A 16 -18.29 -1.59 6.96
CA SER A 16 -18.13 -2.40 5.73
C SER A 16 -17.48 -3.76 5.97
N LEU A 17 -16.89 -3.98 7.14
CA LEU A 17 -16.20 -5.21 7.52
C LEU A 17 -16.81 -5.83 8.78
N ASP A 18 -17.12 -7.12 8.67
CA ASP A 18 -17.42 -7.96 9.82
C ASP A 18 -16.25 -7.99 10.80
N LYS A 19 -16.52 -8.21 12.08
CA LYS A 19 -15.51 -8.08 13.14
C LYS A 19 -14.32 -9.03 12.93
N GLU A 20 -14.56 -10.26 12.47
CA GLU A 20 -13.51 -11.24 12.14
C GLU A 20 -12.61 -10.83 10.96
N ASP A 21 -13.11 -9.95 10.09
CA ASP A 21 -12.43 -9.50 8.87
C ASP A 21 -11.64 -8.19 9.10
N ARG A 22 -11.72 -7.58 10.29
CA ARG A 22 -11.02 -6.33 10.60
C ARG A 22 -9.54 -6.55 10.86
N ARG A 23 -8.79 -6.83 9.80
CA ARG A 23 -7.34 -7.01 9.81
C ARG A 23 -6.67 -6.14 8.77
N ALA A 24 -5.74 -5.28 9.19
CA ALA A 24 -5.01 -4.38 8.31
C ALA A 24 -3.50 -4.63 8.32
N LEU A 25 -2.87 -4.71 7.15
CA LEU A 25 -1.42 -4.57 7.04
C LEU A 25 -1.08 -3.13 6.69
N ILE A 26 -0.33 -2.47 7.56
CA ILE A 26 0.22 -1.14 7.33
C ILE A 26 1.60 -1.30 6.71
N ILE A 27 1.78 -0.78 5.51
CA ILE A 27 3.01 -0.83 4.72
C ILE A 27 3.62 0.57 4.69
N THR A 28 4.89 0.69 5.08
CA THR A 28 5.58 1.97 5.22
C THR A 28 7.10 1.79 5.06
N ASP A 29 7.86 2.88 5.14
CA ASP A 29 9.32 2.86 5.14
C ASP A 29 9.87 3.36 6.49
N SER A 30 11.20 3.31 6.65
CA SER A 30 11.87 3.73 7.87
C SER A 30 11.69 5.22 8.21
N PHE A 31 11.39 6.07 7.22
CA PHE A 31 11.24 7.53 7.39
C PHE A 31 9.81 7.91 7.78
N THR A 32 8.83 7.15 7.31
CA THR A 32 7.40 7.45 7.40
C THR A 32 6.71 6.60 8.46
N GLN A 33 7.36 5.56 9.01
CA GLN A 33 6.86 4.78 10.15
C GLN A 33 6.45 5.63 11.37
N LYS A 34 7.10 6.79 11.56
CA LYS A 34 6.74 7.76 12.62
C LYS A 34 5.29 8.27 12.54
N PHE A 35 4.64 8.09 11.39
CA PHE A 35 3.26 8.49 11.15
C PHE A 35 2.24 7.38 11.40
N VAL A 36 2.69 6.12 11.53
CA VAL A 36 1.82 4.94 11.72
C VAL A 36 0.91 5.10 12.93
N LYS A 37 1.45 5.60 14.05
CA LYS A 37 0.66 5.78 15.29
C LYS A 37 -0.60 6.62 15.07
N LYS A 38 -0.53 7.65 14.21
CA LYS A 38 -1.67 8.51 13.92
C LYS A 38 -2.80 7.77 13.20
N VAL A 39 -2.49 6.66 12.53
CA VAL A 39 -3.47 5.81 11.86
C VAL A 39 -3.97 4.74 12.82
N THR A 40 -3.07 4.05 13.52
CA THR A 40 -3.43 2.97 14.45
C THR A 40 -4.34 3.44 15.57
N ASP A 41 -4.16 4.68 16.07
CA ASP A 41 -5.04 5.27 17.08
C ASP A 41 -6.53 5.28 16.64
N TYR A 42 -6.84 5.31 15.34
CA TYR A 42 -8.21 5.21 14.82
C TYR A 42 -8.64 3.78 14.49
N LEU A 43 -7.69 2.89 14.17
CA LEU A 43 -7.96 1.46 13.98
C LEU A 43 -8.32 0.79 15.31
N ASP A 44 -7.66 1.20 16.40
CA ASP A 44 -7.94 0.74 17.76
C ASP A 44 -9.40 1.05 18.16
N LEU A 45 -9.95 2.20 17.75
CA LEU A 45 -11.33 2.60 18.04
C LEU A 45 -12.40 1.67 17.43
N ILE A 46 -12.03 0.90 16.42
CA ILE A 46 -12.93 -0.02 15.70
C ILE A 46 -12.54 -1.48 15.92
N GLU A 47 -11.66 -1.74 16.91
CA GLU A 47 -11.12 -3.06 17.26
C GLU A 47 -10.50 -3.78 16.05
N MET A 48 -9.83 -3.04 15.17
CA MET A 48 -9.15 -3.63 14.01
C MET A 48 -7.76 -4.13 14.41
N GLU A 49 -7.50 -5.41 14.17
CA GLU A 49 -6.16 -5.99 14.32
C GLU A 49 -5.27 -5.45 13.21
N TYR A 50 -4.01 -5.14 13.51
CA TYR A 50 -3.07 -4.70 12.49
C TYR A 50 -1.65 -5.22 12.71
N LYS A 51 -0.93 -5.34 11.60
CA LYS A 51 0.54 -5.46 11.58
C LYS A 51 1.14 -4.26 10.86
N VAL A 52 2.33 -3.89 11.27
CA VAL A 52 3.12 -2.84 10.63
C VAL A 52 4.35 -3.47 10.01
N TRP A 53 4.55 -3.24 8.71
CA TRP A 53 5.76 -3.60 8.00
C TRP A 53 6.41 -2.35 7.43
N SER A 54 7.60 -2.03 7.95
CA SER A 54 8.40 -0.86 7.57
C SER A 54 9.59 -1.22 6.67
N GLY A 55 9.52 -2.35 5.97
CA GLY A 55 10.61 -2.89 5.14
C GLY A 55 10.68 -2.32 3.72
N VAL A 56 9.84 -1.33 3.38
CA VAL A 56 9.92 -0.70 2.06
C VAL A 56 11.24 0.05 1.90
N VAL A 57 11.90 -0.18 0.76
CA VAL A 57 13.12 0.52 0.35
C VAL A 57 12.89 1.27 -0.98
N PRO A 58 13.69 2.32 -1.28
CA PRO A 58 13.64 2.99 -2.58
C PRO A 58 13.81 2.03 -3.76
N GLU A 59 13.35 2.45 -4.93
CA GLU A 59 13.45 1.71 -6.20
C GLU A 59 12.67 0.39 -6.30
N VAL A 60 11.93 0.00 -5.25
CA VAL A 60 10.94 -1.10 -5.28
C VAL A 60 11.53 -2.40 -5.86
N PRO A 61 12.58 -2.97 -5.23
CA PRO A 61 13.17 -4.21 -5.71
C PRO A 61 12.23 -5.39 -5.46
N ILE A 62 12.22 -6.36 -6.38
CA ILE A 62 11.31 -7.51 -6.35
C ILE A 62 11.36 -8.31 -5.03
N PRO A 63 12.55 -8.56 -4.42
CA PRO A 63 12.62 -9.24 -3.13
C PRO A 63 11.80 -8.57 -2.03
N THR A 64 11.78 -7.23 -1.99
CA THR A 64 10.98 -6.47 -1.01
C THR A 64 9.48 -6.69 -1.21
N ILE A 65 9.03 -6.80 -2.47
CA ILE A 65 7.63 -7.12 -2.78
C ILE A 65 7.26 -8.51 -2.25
N TYR A 66 8.15 -9.51 -2.44
CA TYR A 66 7.91 -10.87 -1.95
C TYR A 66 7.89 -10.96 -0.42
N GLU A 67 8.71 -10.17 0.27
CA GLU A 67 8.68 -10.07 1.73
C GLU A 67 7.31 -9.56 2.21
N GLY A 68 6.83 -8.44 1.66
CA GLY A 68 5.52 -7.89 2.00
C GLY A 68 4.37 -8.86 1.69
N ALA A 69 4.42 -9.54 0.54
CA ALA A 69 3.41 -10.53 0.17
C ALA A 69 3.39 -11.74 1.11
N LYS A 70 4.56 -12.18 1.60
CA LYS A 70 4.65 -13.26 2.60
C LYS A 70 3.96 -12.85 3.92
N ILE A 71 4.14 -11.61 4.35
CA ILE A 71 3.46 -11.09 5.55
C ILE A 71 1.94 -11.10 5.33
N CYS A 72 1.46 -10.74 4.13
CA CYS A 72 0.04 -10.85 3.80
C CYS A 72 -0.47 -12.29 3.86
N GLU A 73 0.28 -13.27 3.34
CA GLU A 73 -0.13 -14.68 3.39
C GLU A 73 -0.21 -15.23 4.83
N GLU A 74 0.71 -14.81 5.70
CA GLU A 74 0.73 -15.22 7.11
C GLU A 74 -0.37 -14.52 7.94
N PHE A 75 -0.59 -13.22 7.72
CA PHE A 75 -1.50 -12.40 8.51
C PHE A 75 -2.93 -12.35 7.97
N LYS A 76 -3.10 -12.59 6.66
CA LYS A 76 -4.37 -12.55 5.92
C LYS A 76 -5.15 -11.23 6.11
N PRO A 77 -4.52 -10.06 5.85
CA PRO A 77 -5.19 -8.79 5.98
C PRO A 77 -6.34 -8.65 4.96
N GLN A 78 -7.43 -8.02 5.37
CA GLN A 78 -8.51 -7.58 4.47
C GLN A 78 -8.29 -6.14 4.00
N VAL A 79 -7.40 -5.39 4.66
CA VAL A 79 -7.08 -4.00 4.32
C VAL A 79 -5.57 -3.83 4.20
N LEU A 80 -5.10 -3.23 3.11
CA LEU A 80 -3.73 -2.73 2.98
C LEU A 80 -3.74 -1.22 3.16
N ILE A 81 -2.85 -0.70 4.01
CA ILE A 81 -2.72 0.74 4.25
C ILE A 81 -1.29 1.17 3.95
N ALA A 82 -1.09 1.90 2.86
CA ALA A 82 0.20 2.48 2.52
C ALA A 82 0.37 3.86 3.17
N ILE A 83 1.47 4.06 3.90
CA ILE A 83 1.85 5.36 4.46
C ILE A 83 3.25 5.70 3.98
N GLY A 84 3.37 6.63 3.03
CA GLY A 84 4.67 7.08 2.56
C GLY A 84 4.66 7.75 1.19
N GLY A 85 5.82 7.76 0.53
CA GLY A 85 5.99 8.30 -0.84
C GLY A 85 5.72 7.27 -1.93
N GLY A 86 6.14 7.60 -3.17
CA GLY A 86 5.93 6.75 -4.35
C GLY A 86 6.42 5.31 -4.20
N SER A 87 7.61 5.10 -3.61
CA SER A 87 8.15 3.75 -3.37
C SER A 87 7.25 2.90 -2.48
N VAL A 88 6.63 3.49 -1.45
CA VAL A 88 5.68 2.79 -0.56
C VAL A 88 4.40 2.46 -1.31
N MET A 89 3.90 3.38 -2.14
CA MET A 89 2.70 3.15 -2.95
C MET A 89 2.93 2.02 -3.95
N ASP A 90 4.02 2.08 -4.71
CA ASP A 90 4.34 1.10 -5.75
C ASP A 90 4.67 -0.27 -5.15
N THR A 91 5.39 -0.32 -4.03
CA THR A 91 5.60 -1.57 -3.29
C THR A 91 4.27 -2.16 -2.83
N THR A 92 3.38 -1.36 -2.27
CA THR A 92 2.07 -1.84 -1.78
C THR A 92 1.21 -2.39 -2.91
N LYS A 93 1.18 -1.71 -4.06
CA LYS A 93 0.47 -2.18 -5.28
C LYS A 93 0.97 -3.56 -5.72
N MET A 94 2.28 -3.79 -5.67
CA MET A 94 2.85 -5.05 -6.11
C MET A 94 2.74 -6.15 -5.06
N VAL A 95 2.82 -5.80 -3.77
CA VAL A 95 2.50 -6.71 -2.66
C VAL A 95 1.06 -7.21 -2.79
N MET A 96 0.14 -6.30 -3.10
CA MET A 96 -1.26 -6.61 -3.36
C MET A 96 -1.43 -7.57 -4.54
N VAL A 97 -0.81 -7.29 -5.69
CA VAL A 97 -0.85 -8.20 -6.86
C VAL A 97 -0.33 -9.57 -6.48
N LYS A 98 0.84 -9.63 -5.83
CA LYS A 98 1.46 -10.92 -5.49
C LYS A 98 0.69 -11.70 -4.43
N TYR A 99 0.08 -11.00 -3.47
CA TYR A 99 -0.79 -11.61 -2.47
C TYR A 99 -2.06 -12.19 -3.13
N GLU A 100 -2.76 -11.40 -3.95
CA GLU A 100 -3.97 -11.85 -4.66
C GLU A 100 -3.70 -12.95 -5.68
N LYS A 101 -2.53 -12.90 -6.34
CA LYS A 101 -2.13 -13.77 -7.45
C LYS A 101 -0.70 -14.29 -7.24
N PRO A 102 -0.50 -15.23 -6.30
CA PRO A 102 0.83 -15.76 -5.99
C PRO A 102 1.50 -16.47 -7.18
N GLU A 103 0.74 -16.93 -8.16
CA GLU A 103 1.21 -17.54 -9.40
C GLU A 103 1.79 -16.54 -10.41
N ILE A 104 1.46 -15.24 -10.29
CA ILE A 104 1.94 -14.22 -11.22
C ILE A 104 3.45 -14.02 -11.05
N ASN A 105 4.14 -14.06 -12.18
CA ASN A 105 5.52 -13.59 -12.30
C ASN A 105 5.50 -12.08 -12.61
N LEU A 106 5.92 -11.26 -11.64
CA LEU A 106 5.93 -9.79 -11.75
C LEU A 106 6.77 -9.29 -12.94
N MET A 107 7.79 -10.05 -13.36
CA MET A 107 8.63 -9.72 -14.52
C MET A 107 7.99 -10.04 -15.86
N MET A 108 6.98 -10.90 -15.89
CA MET A 108 6.26 -11.29 -17.10
C MET A 108 4.90 -10.61 -17.24
N ILE A 109 4.57 -9.71 -16.31
CA ILE A 109 3.30 -8.97 -16.31
C ILE A 109 3.24 -7.90 -17.43
N LEU A 110 4.21 -7.85 -18.35
CA LEU A 110 4.38 -6.73 -19.27
C LEU A 110 4.03 -7.03 -20.73
N PRO A 111 3.41 -6.05 -21.43
CA PRO A 111 2.62 -4.94 -20.89
C PRO A 111 1.19 -5.44 -20.69
N TYR A 112 0.81 -5.80 -19.46
CA TYR A 112 -0.55 -6.24 -19.22
C TYR A 112 -1.50 -5.05 -19.22
N PHE A 113 -2.45 -5.09 -20.14
CA PHE A 113 -3.60 -4.20 -20.20
C PHE A 113 -4.83 -5.01 -19.80
N GLY A 114 -5.40 -4.73 -18.62
CA GLY A 114 -6.64 -5.35 -18.16
C GLY A 114 -6.78 -5.46 -16.64
N SER A 115 -7.80 -6.20 -16.22
CA SER A 115 -8.04 -6.61 -14.83
C SER A 115 -7.46 -8.00 -14.61
N VAL A 116 -6.61 -8.13 -13.59
CA VAL A 116 -6.11 -9.45 -13.14
C VAL A 116 -7.04 -10.08 -12.10
N GLY A 117 -8.14 -9.41 -11.75
CA GLY A 117 -9.14 -9.86 -10.80
C GLY A 117 -8.60 -9.78 -9.37
N LEU A 118 -8.18 -8.58 -8.95
CA LEU A 118 -7.79 -8.28 -7.58
C LEU A 118 -9.03 -8.16 -6.66
N ARG A 119 -8.79 -7.89 -5.38
CA ARG A 119 -9.81 -7.74 -4.33
C ARG A 119 -10.61 -9.02 -4.05
N LYS A 120 -9.97 -10.19 -4.13
CA LYS A 120 -10.58 -11.49 -3.76
C LYS A 120 -10.13 -11.96 -2.39
N LYS A 121 -8.86 -11.73 -2.04
CA LYS A 121 -8.28 -12.04 -0.72
C LYS A 121 -8.29 -10.86 0.24
N MET A 122 -8.30 -9.63 -0.27
CA MET A 122 -8.46 -8.40 0.51
C MET A 122 -9.55 -7.52 -0.09
N LYS A 123 -10.12 -6.61 0.70
CA LYS A 123 -11.24 -5.76 0.28
C LYS A 123 -10.83 -4.34 -0.07
N TYR A 124 -9.84 -3.78 0.62
CA TYR A 124 -9.47 -2.37 0.47
C TYR A 124 -7.96 -2.13 0.43
N PHE A 125 -7.53 -1.29 -0.49
CA PHE A 125 -6.24 -0.62 -0.49
C PHE A 125 -6.44 0.87 -0.18
N ILE A 126 -5.80 1.35 0.89
CA ILE A 126 -5.87 2.73 1.35
C ILE A 126 -4.50 3.39 1.21
N ALA A 127 -4.43 4.52 0.53
CA ALA A 127 -3.21 5.30 0.34
C ALA A 127 -3.20 6.57 1.21
N ILE A 128 -2.11 6.77 1.96
CA ILE A 128 -1.85 7.95 2.76
C ILE A 128 -0.50 8.54 2.32
N PRO A 129 -0.49 9.35 1.24
CA PRO A 129 0.76 9.89 0.72
C PRO A 129 1.37 10.91 1.67
N THR A 130 2.71 10.88 1.77
CA THR A 130 3.48 11.86 2.55
C THR A 130 4.24 12.85 1.68
N THR A 131 4.39 12.57 0.37
CA THR A 131 5.05 13.47 -0.60
C THR A 131 4.05 14.07 -1.58
N SER A 132 4.33 15.27 -2.09
CA SER A 132 3.43 16.06 -2.94
C SER A 132 3.62 15.79 -4.44
N GLY A 133 4.49 14.86 -4.81
CA GLY A 133 5.14 14.89 -6.12
C GLY A 133 4.87 13.74 -7.10
N THR A 134 4.41 12.56 -6.66
CA THR A 134 4.35 11.38 -7.56
C THR A 134 2.97 11.09 -8.13
N GLY A 135 1.89 11.46 -7.42
CA GLY A 135 0.53 11.06 -7.79
C GLY A 135 0.28 9.54 -7.72
N ALA A 136 1.25 8.74 -7.24
CA ALA A 136 1.18 7.28 -7.23
C ALA A 136 -0.01 6.76 -6.41
N GLU A 137 -0.51 7.55 -5.46
CA GLU A 137 -1.70 7.25 -4.67
C GLU A 137 -3.02 7.20 -5.47
N VAL A 138 -3.05 7.73 -6.70
CA VAL A 138 -4.24 7.79 -7.57
C VAL A 138 -3.99 7.20 -8.97
N THR A 139 -2.82 6.60 -9.21
CA THR A 139 -2.47 6.02 -10.52
C THR A 139 -2.69 4.52 -10.56
N GLN A 140 -2.96 4.00 -11.75
CA GLN A 140 -3.03 2.57 -12.07
C GLN A 140 -1.65 1.99 -12.43
N VAL A 141 -0.58 2.73 -12.14
CA VAL A 141 0.81 2.38 -12.51
C VAL A 141 1.62 2.10 -11.25
N ALA A 142 2.49 1.11 -11.30
CA ALA A 142 3.56 0.90 -10.34
C ALA A 142 4.90 0.79 -11.06
N LEU A 143 5.95 1.42 -10.52
CA LEU A 143 7.31 1.29 -11.00
C LEU A 143 8.09 0.30 -10.14
N ILE A 144 8.58 -0.78 -10.75
CA ILE A 144 9.43 -1.78 -10.10
C ILE A 144 10.82 -1.80 -10.73
N THR A 145 11.81 -2.23 -9.96
CA THR A 145 13.18 -2.39 -10.48
C THR A 145 13.57 -3.86 -10.54
N ASP A 146 13.92 -4.31 -11.74
CA ASP A 146 14.58 -5.59 -11.98
C ASP A 146 16.07 -5.44 -11.65
N THR A 147 16.44 -5.90 -10.46
CA THR A 147 17.80 -5.84 -9.93
C THR A 147 18.70 -6.97 -10.45
N ASP A 148 18.14 -7.97 -11.14
CA ASP A 148 18.90 -9.11 -11.66
C ASP A 148 19.59 -8.81 -13.00
N ARG A 149 19.36 -7.60 -13.56
CA ARG A 149 20.02 -7.09 -14.77
C ARG A 149 21.11 -6.08 -14.44
N ASP A 150 22.10 -5.99 -15.33
CA ASP A 150 23.13 -4.96 -15.30
C ASP A 150 23.12 -4.15 -16.63
N PRO A 151 22.74 -2.85 -16.61
CA PRO A 151 22.25 -2.10 -15.46
C PRO A 151 20.83 -2.53 -15.02
N PRO A 152 20.44 -2.29 -13.76
CA PRO A 152 19.09 -2.54 -13.27
C PRO A 152 18.05 -1.87 -14.16
N LYS A 153 16.96 -2.59 -14.46
CA LYS A 153 15.94 -2.09 -15.38
C LYS A 153 14.66 -1.72 -14.63
N LYS A 154 14.24 -0.46 -14.78
CA LYS A 154 12.90 -0.04 -14.35
C LYS A 154 11.84 -0.59 -15.28
N VAL A 155 10.76 -1.07 -14.68
CA VAL A 155 9.64 -1.73 -15.33
C VAL A 155 8.36 -1.09 -14.83
N GLU A 156 7.48 -0.72 -15.76
CA GLU A 156 6.18 -0.13 -15.45
C GLU A 156 5.10 -1.20 -15.53
N VAL A 157 4.39 -1.39 -14.42
CA VAL A 157 3.21 -2.28 -14.38
C VAL A 157 1.96 -1.41 -14.42
N LEU A 158 1.14 -1.60 -15.45
CA LEU A 158 -0.17 -0.97 -15.57
C LEU A 158 -1.24 -2.02 -15.25
N CYS A 159 -2.18 -1.69 -14.37
CA CYS A 159 -3.37 -2.51 -14.14
C CYS A 159 -4.46 -1.67 -13.50
N ASP A 160 -5.70 -1.82 -13.99
CA ASP A 160 -6.80 -0.93 -13.63
C ASP A 160 -7.13 -0.98 -12.13
N GLU A 161 -6.81 -2.10 -11.49
CA GLU A 161 -7.12 -2.43 -10.10
C GLU A 161 -6.01 -2.03 -9.12
N LEU A 162 -4.93 -1.40 -9.62
CA LEU A 162 -3.81 -0.91 -8.78
C LEU A 162 -4.11 0.40 -8.06
N CYS A 163 -5.11 1.15 -8.50
CA CYS A 163 -5.50 2.37 -7.81
C CYS A 163 -5.96 2.06 -6.37
N ALA A 164 -5.67 2.97 -5.46
CA ALA A 164 -6.20 2.88 -4.11
C ALA A 164 -7.72 3.08 -4.12
N ASP A 165 -8.43 2.28 -3.32
CA ASP A 165 -9.87 2.44 -3.12
C ASP A 165 -10.18 3.74 -2.37
N ILE A 166 -9.27 4.12 -1.45
CA ILE A 166 -9.40 5.34 -0.64
C ILE A 166 -8.04 6.03 -0.55
N THR A 167 -8.00 7.33 -0.86
CA THR A 167 -6.81 8.16 -0.68
C THR A 167 -7.06 9.25 0.38
N ILE A 168 -6.23 9.26 1.42
CA ILE A 168 -6.30 10.24 2.51
C ILE A 168 -5.17 11.25 2.36
N LEU A 169 -5.51 12.41 1.80
CA LEU A 169 -4.59 13.55 1.77
C LEU A 169 -4.60 14.27 3.11
N PHE A 170 -3.46 14.21 3.81
CA PHE A 170 -3.23 14.90 5.07
C PHE A 170 -2.11 15.94 4.89
N LEU A 171 -2.49 17.21 4.74
CA LEU A 171 -1.55 18.32 4.53
C LEU A 171 -0.40 18.34 5.56
N ARG A 172 -0.65 17.93 6.81
CA ARG A 172 0.35 17.96 7.88
C ARG A 172 1.47 16.91 7.73
N PHE A 173 1.31 15.87 6.91
CA PHE A 173 2.42 14.95 6.60
C PHE A 173 3.39 15.55 5.58
N GLN A 174 2.86 16.36 4.65
CA GLN A 174 3.64 17.09 3.65
C GLN A 174 4.59 18.11 4.32
N TYR A 175 4.05 18.98 5.17
CA TYR A 175 4.81 20.09 5.78
C TYR A 175 5.88 19.65 6.79
N LEU A 176 5.83 18.41 7.30
CA LEU A 176 6.83 17.90 8.25
C LEU A 176 8.07 17.32 7.57
N LEU A 177 8.05 17.14 6.25
CA LEU A 177 9.21 16.73 5.45
C LEU A 177 9.93 17.93 4.84
N ASP A 178 9.20 19.01 4.53
CA ASP A 178 9.78 20.26 4.02
C ASP A 178 10.47 21.12 5.10
N ALA A 179 10.35 20.75 6.38
CA ALA A 179 10.84 21.51 7.54
C ALA A 179 12.08 20.90 8.22
N THR A 180 12.74 19.94 7.55
CA THR A 180 14.01 19.32 7.98
C THR A 180 15.00 19.35 6.84
#